data_AF-A0A7W1FQJ9-F1
#
_entry.id   AF-A0A7W1FQJ9-F1
#
_cell.length_a   1.000
_cell.length_b   1.000
_cell.length_c   1.000
_cell.angle_alpha   90.00
_cell.angle_beta   90.00
_cell.angle_gamma   90.00
#
_symmetry.space_group_name_H-M   'P 1'
#
loop_
_entity.id
_entity.type
_entity.pdbx_description
1 polymer ?
#
loop_
_entity_poly.entity_id
_entity_poly.type
_entity_poly.pdbx_seq_one_letter_code
_entity_poly.pdbx_strand_id
1 'polypeptide(L)' 'MLKDFEHRYRAVRGRDVRFDGRFYAAVTSTGIYCRPSCPAITPKRSNVRFFPTA' A
#
# COMPACT_ATOMS: atom_id res chain seq x y z
N MET A 1 16.55 -10.38 6.24
CA MET A 1 15.47 -10.75 5.29
C MET A 1 14.63 -9.51 4.99
N LEU A 2 15.08 -8.65 4.07
CA LEU A 2 14.47 -7.35 3.74
C LEU A 2 13.36 -7.50 2.69
N LYS A 3 12.23 -8.18 2.99
CA LYS A 3 11.27 -8.58 1.93
C LYS A 3 9.91 -7.87 1.89
N ASP A 4 9.58 -6.98 2.82
CA ASP A 4 8.17 -6.74 3.07
C ASP A 4 7.62 -5.34 2.72
N PHE A 5 8.34 -4.25 2.99
CA PHE A 5 7.79 -2.90 2.78
C PHE A 5 7.99 -2.40 1.34
N GLU A 6 9.22 -2.40 0.83
CA GLU A 6 9.52 -1.85 -0.50
C GLU A 6 8.80 -2.59 -1.62
N HIS A 7 8.57 -3.91 -1.49
CA HIS A 7 7.77 -4.67 -2.45
C HIS A 7 6.31 -4.21 -2.48
N ARG A 8 5.68 -4.09 -1.30
CA ARG A 8 4.29 -3.62 -1.18
C ARG A 8 4.16 -2.17 -1.64
N TYR A 9 5.14 -1.33 -1.31
CA TYR A 9 5.21 0.06 -1.75
C TYR A 9 5.35 0.18 -3.27
N ARG A 10 6.20 -0.64 -3.88
CA ARG A 10 6.31 -0.72 -5.36
C ARG A 10 5.02 -1.19 -6.00
N ALA A 11 4.33 -2.18 -5.43
CA ALA A 11 3.04 -2.65 -5.94
C ALA A 11 1.97 -1.54 -5.91
N VAL A 12 1.89 -0.78 -4.81
CA VAL A 12 0.98 0.38 -4.70
C VAL A 12 1.38 1.51 -5.66
N ARG A 13 2.68 1.80 -5.80
CA ARG A 13 3.18 2.79 -6.76
C ARG A 13 2.93 2.37 -8.21
N GLY A 14 3.03 1.07 -8.49
CA GLY A 14 2.79 0.46 -9.80
C GLY A 14 1.31 0.20 -10.10
N ARG A 15 0.42 0.46 -9.14
CA ARG A 15 -1.03 0.21 -9.26
C ARG A 15 -1.36 -1.22 -9.65
N ASP A 16 -0.61 -2.17 -9.11
CA ASP A 16 -0.72 -3.58 -9.49
C ASP A 16 -1.95 -4.22 -8.84
N VAL A 17 -2.99 -4.41 -9.65
CA VAL A 17 -4.26 -5.04 -9.27
C VAL A 17 -4.10 -6.48 -8.77
N ARG A 18 -2.97 -7.15 -9.06
CA ARG A 18 -2.72 -8.52 -8.58
C ARG A 18 -2.50 -8.58 -7.07
N PHE A 19 -2.18 -7.44 -6.46
CA PHE A 19 -2.08 -7.30 -5.01
C PHE A 19 -3.36 -6.79 -4.38
N ASP A 20 -4.39 -6.54 -5.18
CA ASP A 20 -5.68 -6.16 -4.66
C ASP A 20 -6.28 -7.33 -3.87
N GLY A 21 -6.68 -7.07 -2.62
CA GLY A 21 -7.08 -8.13 -1.69
C GLY A 21 -5.94 -8.96 -1.07
N ARG A 22 -4.66 -8.64 -1.32
CA ARG A 22 -3.52 -9.22 -0.57
C ARG A 22 -3.11 -8.38 0.63
N PHE A 23 -3.21 -7.07 0.51
CA PHE A 23 -2.97 -6.12 1.60
C PHE A 23 -3.63 -4.77 1.31
N TYR A 24 -3.83 -3.99 2.36
CA TYR A 24 -4.27 -2.60 2.29
C TYR A 24 -3.12 -1.65 2.63
N ALA A 25 -3.06 -0.51 1.95
CA ALA A 25 -2.16 0.58 2.26
C ALA A 25 -2.91 1.62 3.11
N ALA A 26 -2.57 1.71 4.38
CA ALA A 26 -3.09 2.71 5.29
C ALA A 26 -2.21 3.95 5.30
N VAL A 27 -2.81 5.11 5.08
CA VAL A 27 -2.14 6.41 5.07
C VAL A 27 -2.33 7.06 6.43
N THR A 28 -1.27 7.09 7.25
CA THR A 28 -1.33 7.61 8.62
C THR A 28 -1.61 9.11 8.67
N SER A 29 -1.26 9.86 7.62
CA SER A 29 -1.52 11.30 7.57
C SER A 29 -2.99 11.66 7.37
N THR A 30 -3.78 10.79 6.72
CA THR A 30 -5.21 11.03 6.47
C THR A 30 -6.12 10.08 7.23
N GLY A 31 -5.58 8.98 7.78
CA GLY A 31 -6.37 7.91 8.41
C GLY A 31 -7.14 7.04 7.41
N ILE A 32 -6.91 7.21 6.10
CA ILE A 32 -7.59 6.46 5.05
C ILE A 32 -6.80 5.20 4.71
N TYR A 33 -7.50 4.09 4.46
CA TYR A 33 -6.92 2.89 3.86
C TYR A 33 -7.35 2.77 2.40
N CYS A 34 -6.39 2.37 1.56
CA CYS A 34 -6.57 2.26 0.12
C CYS A 34 -6.14 0.86 -0.36
N ARG A 35 -6.75 0.43 -1.46
CA ARG A 35 -6.31 -0.74 -2.23
C ARG A 35 -5.08 -0.38 -3.09
N PRO A 36 -4.16 -1.33 -3.39
CA PRO A 36 -3.01 -1.07 -4.25
C PRO A 36 -3.38 -0.60 -5.65
N SER A 37 -4.58 -0.92 -6.11
CA SER A 37 -5.18 -0.50 -7.39
C SER A 37 -5.69 0.95 -7.39
N CYS A 38 -5.73 1.62 -6.24
CA CYS A 38 -6.34 2.94 -6.13
C CYS A 38 -5.56 3.99 -6.94
N PRO A 39 -6.23 4.86 -7.72
CA PRO A 39 -5.58 5.91 -8.49
C PRO A 39 -5.03 7.06 -7.63
N ALA A 40 -5.26 7.03 -6.30
CA ALA A 40 -4.78 8.03 -5.37
C ALA A 40 -3.26 8.26 -5.48
N ILE A 41 -2.84 9.49 -5.16
CA ILE A 41 -1.42 9.84 -5.10
C ILE A 41 -0.73 8.89 -4.12
N THR A 42 0.38 8.29 -4.55
CA THR A 42 1.17 7.42 -3.68
C THR A 42 1.67 8.24 -2.49
N PRO A 43 1.25 7.90 -1.26
CA PRO A 43 1.65 8.63 -0.06
C PRO A 43 3.15 8.45 0.18
N LYS A 44 3.77 9.38 0.91
CA LYS A 44 5.18 9.25 1.33
C LYS A 44 5.37 7.96 2.12
N ARG A 45 6.52 7.28 1.92
CA ARG A 45 6.90 6.05 2.63
C ARG A 45 6.76 6.14 4.15
N SER A 46 7.06 7.31 4.72
CA SER A 46 6.94 7.57 6.16
C SER A 46 5.51 7.59 6.68
N ASN A 47 4.53 7.90 5.82
CA ASN A 47 3.12 8.02 6.18
C ASN A 47 2.28 6.82 5.69
N VAL A 48 2.91 5.72 5.27
CA VAL A 48 2.19 4.55 4.77
C VAL A 48 2.53 3.33 5.61
N ARG A 49 1.50 2.56 5.94
CA ARG A 49 1.63 1.28 6.62
C ARG A 49 0.82 0.24 5.85
N PHE A 50 1.32 -0.98 5.79
CA PHE A 50 0.63 -2.07 5.10
C PHE A 50 -0.01 -3.01 6.11
N PHE A 51 -1.25 -3.37 5.85
CA PHE A 51 -2.03 -4.31 6.66
C PHE A 51 -2.47 -5.49 5.80
N PRO A 52 -2.31 -6.74 6.28
CA PRO A 52 -2.86 -7.90 5.57
C PRO A 52 -4.39 -7.80 5.50
N THR A 53 -4.99 -8.40 4.47
CA THR A 53 -6.45 -8.59 4.46
C THR A 53 -6.79 -9.77 5.36
N ALA A 54 -7.95 -9.74 6.01
CA ALA A 54 -8.49 -10.88 6.75
C ALA A 54 -8.91 -12.01 5.80
#